data_AF-A0A815LDP9-F1
#
_entry.id   AF-A0A815LDP9-F1
#
_cell.length_a   1.000
_cell.length_b   1.000
_cell.length_c   1.000
_cell.angle_alpha   90.00
_cell.angle_beta   90.00
_cell.angle_gamma   90.00
#
_symmetry.space_group_name_H-M   'P 1'
#
loop_
_entity.id
_entity.type
_entity.pdbx_description
1 polymer ?
#
loop_
_entity_poly.entity_id
_entity_poly.type
_entity_poly.pdbx_seq_one_letter_code
_entity_poly.pdbx_strand_id
1 'polypeptide(L)'
;FAIASRLILLKWSVDAELNDFRQYFEQEWILSLPYWYEGAVCLTPSTNNGLESLNGRIKKDYTLRNRLPLSAFLKTAERMPTDWSKDSEEKPFQSHITYKDDLKLGAHTWLQQVDKTQILQMNANVYVVPSKNGNMSTTTWVQQFYAGAWNNYDELVNWLNSARLISCSRLLPPLFCTCRTDLKEYTCVHALGLLMLWGSQPIPQLIGKRKGKGRPKKVKLALSND
;
A
#
# COMPACT_ATOMS: atom_id res chain seq x y z
N PHE A 1 -3.83 14.86 -9.06
CA PHE A 1 -3.82 14.39 -10.46
C PHE A 1 -3.39 15.46 -11.47
N ALA A 2 -4.12 16.57 -11.62
CA ALA A 2 -3.82 17.61 -12.62
C ALA A 2 -2.38 18.16 -12.54
N ILE A 3 -1.92 18.50 -11.33
CA ILE A 3 -0.55 18.98 -11.11
C ILE A 3 0.49 17.94 -11.53
N ALA A 4 0.34 16.68 -11.08
CA ALA A 4 1.26 15.60 -11.43
C ALA A 4 1.32 15.36 -12.94
N SER A 5 0.17 15.41 -13.62
CA SER A 5 0.05 15.24 -15.07
C SER A 5 0.78 16.35 -15.82
N ARG A 6 0.58 17.61 -15.43
CA ARG A 6 1.31 18.75 -16.01
C ARG A 6 2.83 18.59 -15.81
N LEU A 7 3.25 18.27 -14.59
CA LEU A 7 4.67 18.20 -14.24
C LEU A 7 5.39 17.04 -14.91
N ILE A 8 4.75 15.88 -15.09
CA ILE A 8 5.38 14.73 -15.77
C ILE A 8 5.56 15.00 -17.27
N LEU A 9 4.57 15.64 -17.92
CA LEU A 9 4.69 16.03 -19.33
C LEU A 9 5.79 17.07 -19.53
N LEU A 10 5.93 18.04 -18.61
CA LEU A 10 7.03 19.01 -18.60
C LEU A 10 8.39 18.35 -18.36
N LYS A 11 8.46 17.31 -17.50
CA LYS A 11 9.70 16.58 -17.27
C LYS A 11 10.16 15.88 -18.55
N TRP A 12 9.24 15.24 -19.28
CA TRP A 12 9.58 14.53 -20.51
C TRP A 12 9.74 15.43 -21.74
N SER A 13 9.32 16.70 -21.68
CA SER A 13 9.52 17.62 -22.81
C SER A 13 10.97 18.04 -23.05
N VAL A 14 11.87 17.77 -22.10
CA VAL A 14 13.29 18.07 -22.22
C VAL A 14 14.00 17.08 -23.16
N ASP A 15 13.48 15.87 -23.29
CA ASP A 15 14.04 14.81 -24.10
C ASP A 15 13.23 14.63 -25.40
N ALA A 16 13.86 14.94 -26.54
CA ALA A 16 13.21 14.86 -27.83
C ALA A 16 12.82 13.43 -28.21
N GLU A 17 13.53 12.41 -27.71
CA GLU A 17 13.23 10.99 -27.97
C GLU A 17 11.93 10.54 -27.31
N LEU A 18 11.46 11.28 -26.29
CA LEU A 18 10.23 10.96 -25.57
C LEU A 18 8.98 11.64 -26.15
N ASN A 19 9.07 12.40 -27.24
CA ASN A 19 7.92 13.15 -27.77
C ASN A 19 6.74 12.25 -28.15
N ASP A 20 6.99 11.17 -28.90
CA ASP A 20 5.95 10.23 -29.31
C ASP A 20 5.31 9.56 -28.09
N PHE A 21 6.15 9.14 -27.13
CA PHE A 21 5.67 8.56 -25.87
C PHE A 21 4.86 9.57 -25.05
N ARG A 22 5.29 10.83 -24.99
CA ARG A 22 4.60 11.89 -24.26
C ARG A 22 3.22 12.14 -24.85
N GLN A 23 3.10 12.20 -26.17
CA GLN A 23 1.83 12.38 -26.86
C GLN A 23 0.90 11.19 -26.63
N TYR A 24 1.42 9.96 -26.79
CA TYR A 24 0.68 8.74 -26.46
C TYR A 24 0.20 8.76 -25.00
N PHE A 25 1.09 9.10 -24.06
CA PHE A 25 0.79 9.12 -22.65
C PHE A 25 -0.27 10.16 -22.28
N GLU A 26 -0.22 11.34 -22.89
CA GLU A 26 -1.24 12.37 -22.68
C GLU A 26 -2.61 11.91 -23.18
N GLN A 27 -2.68 11.34 -24.38
CA GLN A 27 -3.94 10.86 -24.95
C GLN A 27 -4.52 9.69 -24.14
N GLU A 28 -3.70 8.68 -23.85
CA GLU A 28 -4.18 7.46 -23.20
C GLU A 28 -4.33 7.62 -21.69
N TRP A 29 -3.31 8.10 -20.98
CA TRP A 29 -3.25 8.01 -19.52
C TRP A 29 -3.65 9.30 -18.81
N ILE A 30 -3.81 10.41 -19.53
CA ILE A 30 -4.29 11.68 -18.95
C ILE A 30 -5.71 11.98 -19.40
N LEU A 31 -6.01 11.87 -20.70
CA LEU A 31 -7.32 12.24 -21.26
C LEU A 31 -8.31 11.08 -21.27
N SER A 32 -7.91 9.90 -21.75
CA SER A 32 -8.79 8.73 -21.90
C SER A 32 -8.97 7.95 -20.58
N LEU A 33 -7.85 7.61 -19.92
CA LEU A 33 -7.78 6.82 -18.70
C LEU A 33 -7.09 7.60 -17.58
N PRO A 34 -7.75 8.63 -17.01
CA PRO A 34 -7.17 9.46 -15.97
C PRO A 34 -6.85 8.64 -14.71
N TYR A 35 -6.06 9.24 -13.82
CA TYR A 35 -5.64 8.64 -12.55
C TYR A 35 -4.66 7.46 -12.66
N TRP A 36 -3.75 7.54 -13.63
CA TRP A 36 -2.71 6.54 -13.94
C TRP A 36 -1.74 6.18 -12.79
N TYR A 37 -1.75 6.90 -11.66
CA TYR A 37 -0.92 6.60 -10.49
C TYR A 37 -1.77 6.45 -9.23
N GLU A 38 -1.31 5.58 -8.32
CA GLU A 38 -2.04 5.17 -7.10
C GLU A 38 -2.42 6.36 -6.20
N GLY A 39 -1.58 7.40 -6.13
CA GLY A 39 -1.86 8.60 -5.34
C GLY A 39 -2.90 9.55 -5.97
N ALA A 40 -3.43 9.24 -7.15
CA ALA A 40 -4.39 10.08 -7.85
C ALA A 40 -5.83 9.84 -7.38
N VAL A 41 -6.17 8.60 -7.00
CA VAL A 41 -7.44 8.23 -6.37
C VAL A 41 -7.13 7.31 -5.20
N CYS A 42 -7.44 7.81 -4.02
CA CYS A 42 -7.26 7.08 -2.77
C CYS A 42 -8.44 6.10 -2.58
N LEU A 43 -8.23 5.00 -1.86
CA LEU A 43 -9.26 3.99 -1.53
C LEU A 43 -9.82 3.17 -2.71
N THR A 44 -9.34 3.37 -3.93
CA THR A 44 -9.63 2.49 -5.07
C THR A 44 -8.57 1.41 -5.22
N PRO A 45 -8.98 0.17 -5.57
CA PRO A 45 -8.03 -0.89 -5.88
C PRO A 45 -7.17 -0.56 -7.09
N SER A 46 -5.86 -0.42 -6.87
CA SER A 46 -4.85 -0.35 -7.94
C SER A 46 -4.39 -1.74 -8.41
N THR A 47 -4.86 -2.80 -7.74
CA THR A 47 -4.47 -4.18 -8.04
C THR A 47 -5.62 -4.95 -8.68
N ASN A 48 -5.27 -5.78 -9.65
CA ASN A 48 -6.16 -6.75 -10.26
C ASN A 48 -6.29 -8.04 -9.40
N ASN A 49 -5.84 -8.03 -8.15
CA ASN A 49 -5.78 -9.20 -7.27
C ASN A 49 -7.11 -9.96 -7.20
N GLY A 50 -8.24 -9.24 -7.18
CA GLY A 50 -9.57 -9.86 -7.22
C GLY A 50 -9.83 -10.63 -8.53
N LEU A 51 -9.49 -10.03 -9.67
CA LEU A 51 -9.61 -10.66 -10.99
C LEU A 51 -8.63 -11.82 -11.15
N GLU A 52 -7.39 -11.67 -10.69
CA GLU A 52 -6.38 -12.74 -10.73
C GLU A 52 -6.74 -13.92 -9.85
N SER A 53 -7.27 -13.66 -8.65
CA SER A 53 -7.78 -14.69 -7.74
C SER A 53 -8.95 -15.44 -8.37
N LEU A 54 -9.90 -14.72 -8.98
CA LEU A 54 -11.04 -15.32 -9.68
C LEU A 54 -10.58 -16.18 -10.86
N ASN A 55 -9.70 -15.64 -11.70
CA ASN A 55 -9.09 -16.37 -12.81
C ASN A 55 -8.32 -17.61 -12.33
N GLY A 56 -7.62 -17.50 -11.20
CA GLY A 56 -6.93 -18.59 -10.54
C GLY A 56 -7.90 -19.71 -10.12
N ARG A 57 -9.04 -19.34 -9.51
CA ARG A 57 -10.11 -20.28 -9.13
C ARG A 57 -10.72 -20.97 -10.35
N ILE A 58 -11.05 -20.22 -11.41
CA ILE A 58 -11.54 -20.78 -12.69
C ILE A 58 -10.55 -21.80 -13.26
N LYS A 59 -9.27 -21.42 -13.31
CA LYS A 59 -8.20 -22.27 -13.84
C LYS A 59 -8.00 -23.54 -13.02
N LYS A 60 -8.09 -23.44 -11.69
CA LYS A 60 -7.87 -24.54 -10.76
C LYS A 60 -9.06 -25.50 -10.72
N ASP A 61 -10.27 -24.98 -10.56
CA ASP A 61 -11.44 -25.78 -10.19
C ASP A 61 -12.23 -26.29 -11.41
N TYR A 62 -12.09 -25.63 -12.57
CA TYR A 62 -12.94 -25.90 -13.73
C TYR A 62 -12.19 -26.39 -14.96
N THR A 63 -10.99 -25.85 -15.23
CA THR A 63 -10.24 -26.21 -16.44
C THR A 63 -9.00 -27.06 -16.16
N LEU A 64 -8.59 -27.19 -14.89
CA LEU A 64 -7.31 -27.82 -14.49
C LEU A 64 -6.11 -27.28 -15.28
N ARG A 65 -6.18 -26.02 -15.72
CA ARG A 65 -5.20 -25.38 -16.63
C ARG A 65 -5.04 -26.07 -17.99
N ASN A 66 -5.98 -26.90 -18.41
CA ASN A 66 -5.97 -27.62 -19.68
C ASN A 66 -6.97 -27.04 -20.69
N ARG A 67 -6.70 -27.22 -21.98
CA ARG A 67 -7.67 -26.94 -23.04
C ARG A 67 -8.74 -28.04 -23.02
N LEU A 68 -10.00 -27.65 -22.96
CA LEU A 68 -11.13 -28.58 -22.96
C LEU A 68 -11.70 -28.74 -24.37
N PRO A 69 -12.08 -29.97 -24.79
CA PRO A 69 -12.92 -30.16 -25.96
C PRO A 69 -14.26 -29.40 -25.82
N LEU A 70 -14.86 -28.98 -26.93
CA LEU A 70 -16.05 -28.11 -26.93
C LEU A 70 -17.19 -28.63 -26.03
N SER A 71 -17.51 -29.92 -26.09
CA SER A 71 -18.56 -30.52 -25.26
C SER A 71 -18.25 -30.49 -23.77
N ALA A 72 -16.99 -30.70 -23.38
CA ALA A 72 -16.53 -30.59 -22.00
C ALA A 72 -16.47 -29.14 -21.53
N PHE A 73 -16.10 -28.22 -22.42
CA PHE A 73 -16.12 -26.78 -22.16
C PHE A 73 -17.54 -26.30 -21.85
N LEU A 74 -18.54 -26.65 -22.67
CA LEU A 74 -19.93 -26.22 -22.45
C LEU A 74 -20.47 -26.72 -21.10
N LYS A 75 -20.24 -28.00 -20.76
CA LYS A 75 -20.60 -28.56 -19.45
C LYS A 75 -19.91 -27.83 -18.29
N THR A 76 -18.64 -27.47 -18.48
CA THR A 76 -17.86 -26.73 -17.48
C THR A 76 -18.38 -25.29 -17.33
N ALA A 77 -18.73 -24.64 -18.44
CA ALA A 77 -19.29 -23.29 -18.47
C ALA A 77 -20.66 -23.21 -17.80
N GLU A 78 -21.50 -24.22 -17.97
CA GLU A 78 -22.80 -24.34 -17.27
C GLU A 78 -22.63 -24.62 -15.76
N ARG A 79 -21.63 -25.43 -15.41
CA ARG A 79 -21.34 -25.77 -14.01
C ARG A 79 -20.82 -24.57 -13.21
N MET A 80 -19.95 -23.75 -13.78
CA MET A 80 -19.35 -22.58 -13.10
C MET A 80 -20.35 -21.67 -12.36
N PRO A 81 -21.39 -21.09 -13.00
CA PRO A 81 -22.36 -20.24 -12.33
C PRO A 81 -23.25 -21.01 -11.35
N THR A 82 -23.50 -22.30 -11.61
CA THR A 82 -24.29 -23.18 -10.73
C THR A 82 -23.56 -23.46 -9.41
N ASP A 83 -22.26 -23.71 -9.48
CA ASP A 83 -21.43 -23.93 -8.30
C ASP A 83 -21.29 -22.63 -7.49
N TRP A 84 -21.11 -21.48 -8.17
CA TRP A 84 -21.03 -20.19 -7.48
C TRP A 84 -22.36 -19.73 -6.87
N SER A 85 -23.50 -20.05 -7.48
CA SER A 85 -24.81 -19.74 -6.90
C SER A 85 -25.14 -20.64 -5.70
N LYS A 86 -24.57 -21.84 -5.64
CA LYS A 86 -24.66 -22.77 -4.51
C LYS A 86 -23.61 -22.53 -3.43
N ASP A 87 -22.49 -21.88 -3.75
CA ASP A 87 -21.47 -21.35 -2.82
C ASP A 87 -21.99 -20.09 -2.08
N SER A 88 -23.27 -20.11 -1.71
CA SER A 88 -24.02 -19.04 -1.05
C SER A 88 -23.95 -19.14 0.47
N GLU A 89 -22.99 -19.87 1.03
CA GLU A 89 -22.68 -19.69 2.45
C GLU A 89 -22.40 -18.20 2.62
N GLU A 90 -23.26 -17.51 3.38
CA GLU A 90 -23.05 -16.11 3.75
C GLU A 90 -21.68 -16.04 4.42
N LYS A 91 -20.65 -15.68 3.66
CA LYS A 91 -19.33 -15.48 4.23
C LYS A 91 -19.50 -14.32 5.19
N PRO A 92 -19.32 -14.53 6.51
CA PRO A 92 -19.62 -13.50 7.48
C PRO A 92 -18.82 -12.26 7.10
N PHE A 93 -19.53 -11.14 6.92
CA PHE A 93 -18.86 -9.90 6.61
C PHE A 93 -17.88 -9.61 7.74
N GLN A 94 -16.60 -9.49 7.41
CA GLN A 94 -15.58 -9.23 8.40
C GLN A 94 -15.72 -7.79 8.89
N SER A 95 -16.35 -7.62 10.06
CA SER A 95 -16.58 -6.31 10.70
C SER A 95 -15.29 -5.70 11.27
N HIS A 96 -14.23 -6.49 11.41
CA HIS A 96 -12.97 -6.09 12.03
C HIS A 96 -11.77 -6.49 11.19
N ILE A 97 -10.90 -5.52 10.91
CA ILE A 97 -9.63 -5.76 10.21
C ILE A 97 -8.72 -6.56 11.14
N THR A 98 -8.30 -7.75 10.69
CA THR A 98 -7.29 -8.55 11.40
C THR A 98 -5.90 -8.18 10.89
N TYR A 99 -5.07 -7.60 11.76
CA TYR A 99 -3.69 -7.27 11.43
C TYR A 99 -2.74 -8.44 11.69
N LYS A 100 -1.86 -8.71 10.72
CA LYS A 100 -0.75 -9.67 10.86
C LYS A 100 0.22 -9.20 11.96
N ASP A 101 0.83 -10.13 12.70
CA ASP A 101 1.73 -9.78 13.80
C ASP A 101 2.99 -9.02 13.35
N ASP A 102 3.52 -9.33 12.16
CA ASP A 102 4.63 -8.58 11.56
C ASP A 102 4.26 -7.11 11.35
N LEU A 103 3.01 -6.83 10.93
CA LEU A 103 2.53 -5.47 10.75
C LEU A 103 2.39 -4.74 12.08
N LYS A 104 1.86 -5.42 13.12
CA LYS A 104 1.78 -4.87 14.47
C LYS A 104 3.18 -4.53 15.03
N LEU A 105 4.15 -5.43 14.84
CA LEU A 105 5.52 -5.20 15.26
C LEU A 105 6.17 -4.04 14.49
N GLY A 106 5.91 -3.97 13.17
CA GLY A 106 6.34 -2.85 12.33
C GLY A 106 5.75 -1.52 12.76
N ALA A 107 4.46 -1.47 13.08
CA ALA A 107 3.76 -0.30 13.60
C ALA A 107 4.33 0.18 14.93
N HIS A 108 4.57 -0.75 15.86
CA HIS A 108 5.22 -0.44 17.12
C HIS A 108 6.65 0.10 16.91
N THR A 109 7.43 -0.53 16.03
CA THR A 109 8.79 -0.05 15.71
C THR A 109 8.78 1.34 15.11
N TRP A 110 7.85 1.62 14.20
CA TRP A 110 7.65 2.95 13.64
C TRP A 110 7.30 3.98 14.72
N LEU A 111 6.38 3.66 15.64
CA LEU A 111 6.01 4.53 16.75
C LEU A 111 7.17 4.90 17.68
N GLN A 112 8.15 4.00 17.85
CA GLN A 112 9.35 4.26 18.66
C GLN A 112 10.37 5.16 17.94
N GLN A 113 10.31 5.22 16.61
CA GLN A 113 11.24 6.01 15.77
C GLN A 113 10.68 7.37 15.38
N VAL A 114 9.35 7.49 15.36
CA VAL A 114 8.68 8.71 14.90
C VAL A 114 8.75 9.79 15.98
N ASP A 115 9.09 11.01 15.57
CA ASP A 115 8.87 12.18 16.42
C ASP A 115 7.37 12.47 16.49
N LYS A 116 6.78 12.24 17.66
CA LYS A 116 5.34 12.42 17.89
C LYS A 116 4.91 13.89 17.78
N THR A 117 5.83 14.85 17.96
CA THR A 117 5.53 16.28 17.77
C THR A 117 5.30 16.62 16.30
N GLN A 118 5.77 15.77 15.38
CA GLN A 118 5.54 15.89 13.95
C GLN A 118 4.24 15.23 13.50
N ILE A 119 3.44 14.64 14.39
CA ILE A 119 2.12 14.12 14.03
C ILE A 119 1.12 15.28 14.08
N LEU A 120 0.68 15.74 12.90
CA LEU A 120 -0.26 16.85 12.78
C LEU A 120 -1.65 16.36 12.48
N GLN A 121 -2.64 16.98 13.10
CA GLN A 121 -4.05 16.79 12.77
C GLN A 121 -4.50 17.93 11.84
N MET A 122 -4.84 17.60 10.59
CA MET A 122 -5.36 18.59 9.63
C MET A 122 -6.86 18.85 9.84
N ASN A 123 -7.62 17.82 10.19
CA ASN A 123 -9.04 17.92 10.54
C ASN A 123 -9.45 16.75 11.45
N ALA A 124 -10.76 16.59 11.72
CA ALA A 124 -11.29 15.57 12.63
C ALA A 124 -10.75 14.14 12.36
N ASN A 125 -10.57 13.76 11.09
CA ASN A 125 -10.21 12.40 10.69
C ASN A 125 -8.96 12.34 9.79
N VAL A 126 -8.25 13.45 9.57
CA VAL A 126 -7.09 13.50 8.68
C VAL A 126 -5.86 13.94 9.46
N TYR A 127 -4.83 13.11 9.37
CA TYR A 127 -3.55 13.28 10.03
C TYR A 127 -2.42 13.29 9.01
N VAL A 128 -1.37 14.02 9.31
CA VAL A 128 -0.11 13.99 8.57
C VAL A 128 0.96 13.47 9.52
N VAL A 129 1.64 12.41 9.09
CA VAL A 129 2.72 11.79 9.85
C VAL A 129 4.00 11.80 9.04
N PRO A 130 5.17 11.92 9.68
CA PRO A 130 6.42 11.89 8.94
C PRO A 130 6.67 10.49 8.37
N SER A 131 7.27 10.46 7.18
CA SER A 131 7.86 9.25 6.62
C SER A 131 9.11 8.88 7.41
N LYS A 132 9.45 7.60 7.47
CA LYS A 132 10.66 7.11 8.15
C LYS A 132 11.94 7.83 7.69
N ASN A 133 11.99 8.23 6.42
CA ASN A 133 13.13 8.92 5.80
C ASN A 133 12.76 10.35 5.35
N GLY A 134 11.79 10.99 6.02
CA GLY A 134 11.33 12.32 5.65
C GLY A 134 12.37 13.39 6.00
N ASN A 135 12.87 14.11 5.00
CA ASN A 135 13.78 15.26 5.19
C ASN A 135 13.03 16.58 5.47
N MET A 136 11.70 16.53 5.58
CA MET A 136 10.82 17.69 5.67
C MET A 136 9.92 17.56 6.91
N SER A 137 9.76 18.65 7.65
CA SER A 137 8.79 18.71 8.75
C SER A 137 7.37 18.56 8.23
N THR A 138 6.47 17.95 9.01
CA THR A 138 5.06 17.81 8.60
C THR A 138 4.35 19.15 8.50
N THR A 139 4.77 20.16 9.25
CA THR A 139 4.25 21.53 9.14
C THR A 139 4.58 22.13 7.78
N THR A 140 5.85 22.05 7.37
CA THR A 140 6.29 22.49 6.04
C THR A 140 5.58 21.71 4.94
N TRP A 141 5.39 20.40 5.14
CA TRP A 141 4.67 19.56 4.21
C TRP A 141 3.24 20.05 3.97
N VAL A 142 2.51 20.35 5.04
CA VAL A 142 1.13 20.88 4.98
C VAL A 142 1.09 22.28 4.37
N GLN A 143 2.05 23.15 4.68
CA GLN A 143 2.15 24.47 4.06
C GLN A 143 2.32 24.36 2.54
N GLN A 144 3.22 23.47 2.08
CA GLN A 144 3.40 23.21 0.65
C GLN A 144 2.16 22.59 0.00
N PHE A 145 1.45 21.71 0.71
CA PHE A 145 0.19 21.15 0.25
C PHE A 145 -0.83 22.25 -0.12
N TYR A 146 -1.03 23.22 0.78
CA TYR A 146 -1.95 24.32 0.56
C TYR A 146 -1.44 25.35 -0.46
N ALA A 147 -0.12 25.55 -0.53
CA ALA A 147 0.47 26.41 -1.55
C ALA A 147 0.30 25.83 -2.97
N GLY A 148 0.28 24.50 -3.10
CA GLY A 148 0.03 23.80 -4.36
C GLY A 148 1.09 24.06 -5.44
N ALA A 149 2.26 24.57 -5.06
CA ALA A 149 3.29 25.04 -5.98
C ALA A 149 4.51 24.11 -5.91
N TRP A 150 4.59 23.17 -6.84
CA TRP A 150 5.80 22.39 -7.12
C TRP A 150 6.33 22.80 -8.50
N ASN A 151 7.65 23.03 -8.59
CA ASN A 151 8.27 23.55 -9.80
C ASN A 151 8.51 22.45 -10.84
N ASN A 152 8.79 21.23 -10.37
CA ASN A 152 9.04 20.07 -11.23
C ASN A 152 8.47 18.78 -10.61
N TYR A 153 8.41 17.72 -11.41
CA TYR A 153 7.84 16.44 -11.00
C TYR A 153 8.62 15.77 -9.88
N ASP A 154 9.95 15.89 -9.87
CA ASP A 154 10.79 15.25 -8.85
C ASP A 154 10.61 15.92 -7.48
N GLU A 155 10.40 17.24 -7.44
CA GLU A 155 10.01 17.98 -6.24
C GLU A 155 8.69 17.47 -5.68
N LEU A 156 7.67 17.28 -6.54
CA LEU A 156 6.38 16.71 -6.15
C LEU A 156 6.54 15.29 -5.57
N VAL A 157 7.33 14.43 -6.22
CA VAL A 157 7.58 13.05 -5.75
C VAL A 157 8.34 13.04 -4.42
N ASN A 158 9.33 13.91 -4.25
CA ASN A 158 10.07 14.04 -3.01
C ASN A 158 9.17 14.51 -1.86
N TRP A 159 8.29 15.49 -2.13
CA TRP A 159 7.27 15.93 -1.18
C TRP A 159 6.29 14.80 -0.82
N LEU A 160 5.75 14.07 -1.80
CA LEU A 160 4.87 12.91 -1.53
C LEU A 160 5.57 11.85 -0.68
N ASN A 161 6.89 11.69 -0.82
CA ASN A 161 7.66 10.70 -0.09
C ASN A 161 8.11 11.14 1.31
N SER A 162 8.08 12.43 1.65
CA SER A 162 8.58 12.94 2.94
C SER A 162 7.58 12.83 4.10
N ALA A 163 6.26 12.84 3.83
CA ALA A 163 5.23 12.60 4.83
C ALA A 163 4.08 11.74 4.28
N ARG A 164 3.20 11.26 5.16
CA ARG A 164 2.03 10.45 4.80
C ARG A 164 0.77 11.09 5.35
N LEU A 165 -0.23 11.20 4.47
CA LEU A 165 -1.56 11.62 4.85
C LEU A 165 -2.36 10.37 5.21
N ILE A 166 -2.99 10.42 6.38
CA ILE A 166 -3.77 9.31 6.94
C ILE A 166 -5.19 9.81 7.18
N SER A 167 -6.17 9.17 6.53
CA SER A 167 -7.56 9.31 6.93
C SER A 167 -7.90 8.16 7.88
N CYS A 168 -8.23 8.50 9.12
CA CYS A 168 -8.46 7.54 10.18
C CYS A 168 -9.46 8.11 11.17
N SER A 169 -10.52 7.34 11.46
CA SER A 169 -11.42 7.59 12.58
C SER A 169 -11.04 6.71 13.76
N ARG A 170 -11.19 7.24 14.98
CA ARG A 170 -11.00 6.48 16.22
C ARG A 170 -12.01 5.35 16.40
N LEU A 171 -13.15 5.45 15.73
CA LEU A 171 -14.29 4.57 15.97
C LEU A 171 -14.33 3.39 15.01
N LEU A 172 -14.14 3.59 13.70
CA LEU A 172 -14.19 2.51 12.70
C LEU A 172 -13.48 2.91 11.38
N PRO A 173 -13.08 1.93 10.54
CA PRO A 173 -12.62 2.17 9.17
C PRO A 173 -13.63 2.99 8.34
N PRO A 174 -13.20 3.67 7.25
CA PRO A 174 -11.95 3.42 6.52
C PRO A 174 -10.71 4.03 7.17
N LEU A 175 -9.67 3.21 7.24
CA LEU A 175 -8.29 3.63 7.48
C LEU A 175 -7.64 3.74 6.11
N PHE A 176 -7.08 4.89 5.81
CA PHE A 176 -6.37 5.15 4.57
C PHE A 176 -5.05 5.81 4.90
N CYS A 177 -3.98 5.42 4.22
CA CYS A 177 -2.69 6.08 4.26
C CYS A 177 -2.14 6.24 2.84
N THR A 178 -1.52 7.37 2.53
CA THR A 178 -0.90 7.59 1.22
C THR A 178 0.40 6.80 1.00
N CYS A 179 0.79 5.91 1.91
CA CYS A 179 1.99 5.10 1.71
C CYS A 179 1.72 3.94 0.75
N ARG A 180 2.74 3.58 -0.04
CA ARG A 180 2.70 2.47 -1.00
C ARG A 180 2.08 1.17 -0.45
N THR A 181 2.40 0.81 0.79
CA THR A 181 1.90 -0.44 1.39
C THR A 181 0.38 -0.40 1.54
N ASP A 182 -0.15 0.71 2.07
CA ASP A 182 -1.60 0.87 2.27
C ASP A 182 -2.34 0.95 0.93
N LEU A 183 -1.79 1.64 -0.06
CA LEU A 183 -2.36 1.71 -1.41
C LEU A 183 -2.49 0.34 -2.09
N LYS A 184 -1.70 -0.66 -1.67
CA LYS A 184 -1.72 -2.02 -2.25
C LYS A 184 -2.42 -3.05 -1.39
N GLU A 185 -2.22 -2.96 -0.08
CA GLU A 185 -2.61 -3.97 0.90
C GLU A 185 -3.73 -3.49 1.83
N TYR A 186 -4.17 -2.23 1.70
CA TYR A 186 -5.19 -1.56 2.53
C TYR A 186 -4.89 -1.57 4.02
N THR A 187 -3.63 -1.82 4.37
CA THR A 187 -3.12 -1.80 5.74
C THR A 187 -1.68 -1.31 5.71
N CYS A 188 -1.27 -0.58 6.74
CA CYS A 188 0.12 -0.15 6.88
C CYS A 188 0.51 0.12 8.34
N VAL A 189 1.83 0.22 8.56
CA VAL A 189 2.42 0.52 9.87
C VAL A 189 2.02 1.89 10.41
N HIS A 190 1.75 2.86 9.53
CA HIS A 190 1.46 4.24 9.94
C HIS A 190 0.05 4.37 10.52
N ALA A 191 -0.96 3.84 9.82
CA ALA A 191 -2.35 3.86 10.27
C ALA A 191 -2.51 3.03 11.56
N LEU A 192 -1.93 1.82 11.59
CA LEU A 192 -1.94 0.97 12.78
C LEU A 192 -1.18 1.61 13.95
N GLY A 193 -0.06 2.27 13.66
CA GLY A 193 0.70 3.01 14.67
C GLY A 193 -0.11 4.14 15.30
N LEU A 194 -0.86 4.92 14.52
CA LEU A 194 -1.78 5.93 15.08
C LEU A 194 -2.85 5.31 15.98
N LEU A 195 -3.45 4.19 15.58
CA LEU A 195 -4.43 3.48 16.41
C LEU A 195 -3.81 2.98 17.73
N MET A 196 -2.57 2.48 17.69
CA MET A 196 -1.82 2.10 18.89
C MET A 196 -1.53 3.32 19.79
N LEU A 197 -1.16 4.46 19.20
CA LEU A 197 -0.92 5.69 19.94
C LEU A 197 -2.18 6.19 20.68
N TRP A 198 -3.36 5.97 20.12
CA TRP A 198 -4.64 6.31 20.75
C TRP A 198 -5.19 5.24 21.70
N GLY A 199 -4.49 4.10 21.83
CA GLY A 199 -4.95 2.98 22.66
C GLY A 199 -6.10 2.17 22.04
N SER A 200 -6.50 2.44 20.80
CA SER A 200 -7.52 1.66 20.06
C SER A 200 -7.01 0.29 19.62
N GLN A 201 -5.69 0.09 19.57
CA GLN A 201 -5.05 -1.20 19.28
C GLN A 201 -3.98 -1.49 20.33
N PRO A 202 -3.87 -2.73 20.83
CA PRO A 202 -2.89 -3.08 21.85
C PRO A 202 -1.46 -3.02 21.28
N ILE A 203 -0.54 -2.51 22.09
CA ILE A 203 0.88 -2.56 21.78
C ILE A 203 1.36 -4.01 21.95
N PRO A 204 2.05 -4.61 20.94
CA PRO A 204 2.54 -5.97 21.05
C PRO A 204 3.48 -6.15 22.24
N GLN A 205 3.22 -7.15 23.08
CA GLN A 205 4.17 -7.55 24.11
C GLN A 205 5.35 -8.27 23.47
N LEU A 206 6.52 -7.64 23.49
CA LEU A 206 7.75 -8.26 22.99
C LEU A 206 8.24 -9.32 24.00
N ILE A 207 7.85 -10.57 23.79
CA ILE A 207 8.40 -11.69 24.56
C ILE A 207 9.81 -11.98 24.03
N GLY A 208 10.81 -11.43 24.74
CA GLY A 208 12.22 -11.65 24.47
C GLY A 208 12.79 -10.79 23.33
N LYS A 209 13.85 -10.03 23.61
CA LYS A 209 14.69 -9.47 22.55
C LYS A 209 15.29 -10.64 21.77
N ARG A 210 14.86 -10.89 20.52
CA ARG A 210 15.64 -11.73 19.60
C ARG A 210 17.05 -11.14 19.56
N LYS A 211 18.03 -11.86 20.11
CA LYS A 211 19.45 -11.50 19.95
C LYS A 211 19.68 -11.30 18.45
N GLY A 212 20.23 -10.14 18.07
CA GLY A 212 20.58 -9.88 16.67
C GLY A 212 21.39 -11.06 16.13
N LYS A 213 21.28 -11.33 14.83
CA LYS A 213 22.04 -12.39 14.15
C LYS A 213 23.55 -12.11 14.29
N GLY A 214 24.12 -12.48 15.42
CA GLY A 214 25.55 -12.46 15.67
C GLY A 214 26.16 -13.60 14.88
N ARG A 215 27.22 -13.29 14.12
CA ARG A 215 28.06 -14.30 13.47
C ARG A 215 28.46 -15.34 14.53
N PRO A 216 28.20 -16.65 14.32
CA PRO A 216 28.66 -17.68 15.23
C PRO A 216 30.17 -17.52 15.43
N LYS A 217 30.63 -17.38 16.67
CA LYS A 217 32.07 -17.40 16.96
C LYS A 217 32.60 -18.76 16.51
N LYS A 218 33.69 -18.78 15.73
CA LYS A 218 34.40 -20.03 15.40
C LYS A 218 34.70 -20.76 16.70
N VAL A 219 34.23 -22.00 16.80
CA VAL A 219 34.55 -22.91 17.90
C VAL A 219 36.08 -23.06 17.91
N LYS A 220 36.73 -22.68 19.02
CA LYS A 220 38.13 -23.05 19.24
C LYS A 220 38.14 -24.53 19.61
N LEU A 221 38.90 -25.33 18.87
CA LEU A 221 39.21 -26.71 19.24
C LEU A 221 39.72 -26.71 20.68
N ALA A 222 39.11 -27.52 21.53
CA ALA A 222 39.67 -27.81 22.84
C ALA A 222 41.05 -28.45 22.61
N LEU A 223 42.09 -27.88 23.21
CA LEU A 223 43.40 -28.50 23.27
C LEU A 223 43.21 -29.87 23.96
N SER A 224 43.36 -30.95 23.20
CA SER A 224 43.67 -32.26 23.76
C SER A 224 45.09 -32.15 24.31
N ASN A 225 45.21 -32.12 25.64
CA ASN A 225 46.48 -32.38 26.30
C ASN A 225 46.68 -33.90 26.25
N ASP A 226 47.52 -34.36 25.34
CA ASP A 226 48.31 -35.58 25.49
C ASP A 226 49.78 -35.17 25.72
#